data_AF-A0A8S1GPN2-F1
#
_entry.id   AF-A0A8S1GPN2-F1
#
_cell.length_a   1.000
_cell.length_b   1.000
_cell.length_c   1.000
_cell.angle_alpha   90.00
_cell.angle_beta   90.00
_cell.angle_gamma   90.00
#
_symmetry.space_group_name_H-M   'P 1'
#
loop_
_entity.id
_entity.type
_entity.pdbx_description
1 polymer ?
#
loop_
_entity_poly.entity_id
_entity_poly.type
_entity_poly.pdbx_seq_one_letter_code
_entity_poly.pdbx_strand_id
1 'polypeptide(L)'
;MLFALLFVGITASFAQNACPTVTGSSCSPDLLSCCGMKLKNDLGLSNCPGQLAYEPDCHRQEIEDMYANGTAGLFKVCNAFNNFYTCLGSARQDCTNVGYHMKLGMSLGDSVNAASMYRQFGFACGAGLDAFANNDACMSARNLVYNYREHCSHFSQYIGCYQLTFKNQNCGDEASWWGCEYARQGSRVIMHDCSSQCFVAPN
;
A
#
# COMPACT_ATOMS: atom_id res chain seq x y z
N MET A 1 21.01 43.14 -39.79
CA MET A 1 20.37 41.81 -39.69
C MET A 1 20.88 41.12 -38.44
N LEU A 2 20.08 41.06 -37.38
CA LEU A 2 20.28 40.17 -36.23
C LEU A 2 18.89 39.84 -35.69
N PHE A 3 18.40 38.62 -35.94
CA PHE A 3 17.14 38.13 -35.39
C PHE A 3 17.44 37.44 -34.06
N ALA A 4 17.01 38.05 -32.95
CA ALA A 4 17.01 37.41 -31.65
C ALA A 4 15.77 36.51 -31.53
N LEU A 5 15.97 35.20 -31.53
CA LEU A 5 14.92 34.21 -31.23
C LEU A 5 14.83 34.05 -29.71
N LEU A 6 13.80 34.68 -29.12
CA LEU A 6 13.35 34.42 -27.75
C LEU A 6 12.62 33.08 -27.73
N PHE A 7 13.29 32.02 -27.27
CA PHE A 7 12.62 30.80 -26.84
C PHE A 7 11.94 31.07 -25.49
N VAL A 8 10.64 31.32 -25.52
CA VAL A 8 9.79 31.31 -24.33
C VAL A 8 9.71 29.85 -23.87
N GLY A 9 10.42 29.55 -22.78
CA GLY A 9 10.27 28.27 -22.08
C GLY A 9 8.85 28.16 -21.55
N ILE A 10 8.08 27.23 -22.11
CA ILE A 10 6.79 26.81 -21.55
C ILE A 10 7.12 26.03 -20.28
N THR A 11 7.17 26.72 -19.13
CA THR A 11 7.01 26.04 -17.85
C THR A 11 5.58 25.56 -17.81
N ALA A 12 5.36 24.26 -18.05
CA ALA A 12 4.09 23.62 -17.78
C ALA A 12 3.86 23.70 -16.27
N SER A 13 3.19 24.76 -15.83
CA SER A 13 2.62 24.84 -14.50
C SER A 13 1.58 23.74 -14.42
N PHE A 14 1.88 22.65 -13.72
CA PHE A 14 0.87 21.67 -13.34
C PHE A 14 -0.13 22.39 -12.44
N ALA A 15 -1.18 22.93 -13.03
CA ALA A 15 -2.36 23.31 -12.29
C ALA A 15 -2.78 22.07 -11.50
N GLN A 16 -2.89 22.22 -10.17
CA GLN A 16 -3.52 21.25 -9.29
C GLN A 16 -4.99 21.14 -9.70
N ASN A 17 -5.28 20.43 -10.77
CA ASN A 17 -6.65 20.07 -11.11
C ASN A 17 -7.14 19.21 -9.95
N ALA A 18 -8.09 19.75 -9.18
CA ALA A 18 -8.75 18.98 -8.13
C ALA A 18 -9.32 17.69 -8.76
N CYS A 19 -9.14 16.55 -8.08
CA CYS A 19 -9.68 15.30 -8.57
C CYS A 19 -11.21 15.38 -8.74
N PRO A 20 -11.80 14.57 -9.63
CA PRO A 20 -13.25 14.56 -9.85
C PRO A 20 -14.02 14.48 -8.53
N THR A 21 -15.09 15.26 -8.40
CA THR A 21 -15.93 15.22 -7.20
C THR A 21 -16.67 13.90 -7.12
N VAL A 22 -16.66 13.28 -5.93
CA VAL A 22 -17.35 12.01 -5.68
C VAL A 22 -18.85 12.27 -5.53
N THR A 23 -19.65 11.75 -6.46
CA THR A 23 -21.12 11.94 -6.47
C THR A 23 -21.90 10.70 -6.02
N GLY A 24 -21.20 9.61 -5.65
CA GLY A 24 -21.81 8.34 -5.22
C GLY A 24 -20.78 7.36 -4.66
N SER A 25 -21.17 6.08 -4.56
CA SER A 25 -20.30 5.00 -4.06
C SER A 25 -19.54 4.25 -5.16
N SER A 26 -19.81 4.56 -6.43
CA SER A 26 -19.16 3.91 -7.57
C SER A 26 -17.85 4.59 -7.94
N CYS A 27 -16.86 3.78 -8.27
CA CYS A 27 -15.57 4.27 -8.74
C CYS A 27 -15.60 4.58 -10.24
N SER A 28 -14.91 5.65 -10.63
CA SER A 28 -14.62 5.96 -12.04
C SER A 28 -13.11 5.86 -12.31
N PRO A 29 -12.70 5.54 -13.56
CA PRO A 29 -11.28 5.44 -13.91
C PRO A 29 -10.53 6.75 -13.64
N ASP A 30 -11.16 7.89 -13.95
CA ASP A 30 -10.56 9.21 -13.74
C ASP A 30 -10.37 9.54 -12.25
N LEU A 31 -11.31 9.14 -11.40
CA LEU A 31 -11.20 9.32 -9.95
C LEU A 31 -10.04 8.49 -9.37
N LEU A 32 -10.00 7.19 -9.68
CA LEU A 32 -8.92 6.32 -9.20
C LEU A 32 -7.56 6.80 -9.72
N SER A 33 -7.50 7.16 -11.01
CA SER A 33 -6.28 7.65 -11.65
C SER A 33 -5.76 8.92 -10.98
N CYS A 34 -6.64 9.92 -10.79
CA CYS A 34 -6.25 11.17 -10.15
C CYS A 34 -5.81 10.98 -8.70
N CYS A 35 -6.63 10.29 -7.88
CA CYS A 35 -6.29 10.04 -6.48
C CYS A 35 -5.04 9.18 -6.34
N GLY A 36 -4.84 8.18 -7.22
CA GLY A 36 -3.66 7.32 -7.25
C GLY A 36 -2.37 8.07 -7.61
N MET A 37 -2.44 9.01 -8.57
CA MET A 37 -1.32 9.91 -8.86
C MET A 37 -1.00 10.82 -7.68
N LYS A 38 -2.02 11.32 -6.99
CA LYS A 38 -1.85 12.14 -5.78
C LYS A 38 -1.15 11.34 -4.67
N LEU A 39 -1.58 10.10 -4.43
CA LEU A 39 -0.94 9.17 -3.50
C LEU A 39 0.54 8.95 -3.86
N LYS A 40 0.84 8.69 -5.13
CA LYS A 40 2.21 8.52 -5.62
C LYS A 40 3.07 9.75 -5.32
N ASN A 41 2.53 10.95 -5.56
CA ASN A 41 3.21 12.21 -5.32
C ASN A 41 3.40 12.51 -3.82
N ASP A 42 2.39 12.28 -3.00
CA ASP A 42 2.44 12.47 -1.54
C ASP A 42 3.50 11.58 -0.89
N LEU A 43 3.66 10.36 -1.42
CA LEU A 43 4.70 9.42 -1.01
C LEU A 43 6.08 9.76 -1.60
N GLY A 44 6.13 10.47 -2.73
CA GLY A 44 7.36 10.76 -3.46
C GLY A 44 7.95 9.54 -4.15
N LEU A 45 7.10 8.64 -4.65
CA LEU A 45 7.52 7.42 -5.34
C LEU A 45 8.00 7.73 -6.76
N SER A 46 9.22 7.32 -7.10
CA SER A 46 9.84 7.63 -8.39
C SER A 46 10.50 6.44 -9.08
N ASN A 47 10.75 5.33 -8.38
CA ASN A 47 11.52 4.21 -8.92
C ASN A 47 10.65 3.29 -9.77
N CYS A 48 9.36 3.18 -9.44
CA CYS A 48 8.43 2.33 -10.15
C CYS A 48 7.57 3.14 -11.15
N PRO A 49 7.33 2.60 -12.37
CA PRO A 49 6.50 3.25 -13.37
C PRO A 49 5.02 3.22 -12.98
N GLY A 50 4.19 4.01 -13.66
CA GLY A 50 2.73 3.93 -13.51
C GLY A 50 2.20 4.36 -12.14
N GLN A 51 0.96 3.97 -11.85
CA GLN A 51 0.31 4.19 -10.55
C GLN A 51 0.38 2.92 -9.72
N LEU A 52 0.23 3.08 -8.40
CA LEU A 52 0.22 1.99 -7.42
C LEU A 52 -0.71 0.83 -7.80
N ALA A 53 -1.88 1.10 -8.38
CA ALA A 53 -2.82 0.06 -8.77
C ALA A 53 -2.28 -0.86 -9.88
N TYR A 54 -1.42 -0.35 -10.78
CA TYR A 54 -0.95 -1.08 -11.95
C TYR A 54 0.40 -1.75 -11.72
N GLU A 55 1.22 -1.20 -10.82
CA GLU A 55 2.53 -1.76 -10.43
C GLU A 55 2.58 -2.02 -8.91
N PRO A 56 1.65 -2.83 -8.36
CA PRO A 56 1.45 -2.93 -6.92
C PRO A 56 2.65 -3.54 -6.20
N ASP A 57 3.37 -4.47 -6.81
CA ASP A 57 4.51 -5.12 -6.15
C ASP A 57 5.72 -4.20 -6.05
N CYS A 58 6.02 -3.49 -7.15
CA CYS A 58 7.12 -2.54 -7.20
C CYS A 58 6.88 -1.39 -6.20
N HIS A 59 5.69 -0.78 -6.25
CA HIS A 59 5.37 0.32 -5.34
C HIS A 59 5.23 -0.11 -3.88
N ARG A 60 4.75 -1.33 -3.61
CA ARG A 60 4.71 -1.86 -2.25
C ARG A 60 6.10 -1.88 -1.63
N GLN A 61 7.11 -2.34 -2.37
CA GLN A 61 8.50 -2.33 -1.89
C GLN A 61 8.97 -0.90 -1.56
N GLU A 62 8.74 0.07 -2.45
CA GLU A 62 9.12 1.47 -2.17
C GLU A 62 8.44 2.04 -0.92
N ILE A 63 7.19 1.66 -0.66
CA ILE A 63 6.42 2.09 0.51
C ILE A 63 6.94 1.42 1.78
N GLU A 64 7.18 0.12 1.74
CA GLU A 64 7.70 -0.64 2.87
C GLU A 64 9.13 -0.23 3.23
N ASP A 65 9.94 0.18 2.25
CA ASP A 65 11.26 0.79 2.47
C ASP A 65 11.16 2.11 3.26
N MET A 66 10.02 2.81 3.22
CA MET A 66 9.83 4.01 4.04
C MET A 66 9.79 3.68 5.53
N TYR A 67 9.34 2.49 5.92
CA TYR A 67 9.34 2.07 7.32
C TYR A 67 10.75 1.94 7.89
N ALA A 68 11.79 1.83 7.06
CA ALA A 68 13.18 1.90 7.52
C ALA A 68 13.52 3.24 8.20
N ASN A 69 12.70 4.28 8.00
CA ASN A 69 12.79 5.56 8.72
C ASN A 69 12.00 5.57 10.04
N GLY A 70 11.60 4.40 10.51
CA GLY A 70 10.80 4.22 11.70
C GLY A 70 9.44 4.91 11.62
N THR A 71 9.01 5.47 12.75
CA THR A 71 7.64 5.97 12.95
C THR A 71 7.37 7.19 12.08
N ALA A 72 8.41 7.99 11.79
CA ALA A 72 8.31 9.08 10.82
C ALA A 72 7.96 8.57 9.41
N GLY A 73 8.57 7.45 9.01
CA GLY A 73 8.24 6.74 7.76
C GLY A 73 6.81 6.22 7.76
N LEU A 74 6.41 5.53 8.83
CA LEU A 74 5.04 5.05 9.03
C LEU A 74 4.00 6.18 8.92
N PHE A 75 4.21 7.29 9.63
CA PHE A 75 3.30 8.43 9.60
C PHE A 75 3.24 9.12 8.24
N LYS A 76 4.35 9.17 7.49
CA LYS A 76 4.34 9.65 6.10
C LYS A 76 3.44 8.78 5.23
N VAL A 77 3.60 7.45 5.30
CA VAL A 77 2.75 6.50 4.57
C VAL A 77 1.29 6.68 4.95
N CYS A 78 0.99 6.74 6.25
CA CYS A 78 -0.37 6.86 6.73
C CYS A 78 -1.05 8.18 6.39
N ASN A 79 -0.32 9.29 6.41
CA ASN A 79 -0.85 10.57 5.95
C ASN A 79 -1.22 10.51 4.45
N ALA A 80 -0.33 9.96 3.61
CA ALA A 80 -0.59 9.83 2.18
C ALA A 80 -1.79 8.89 1.88
N PHE A 81 -1.88 7.75 2.55
CA PHE A 81 -3.03 6.84 2.40
C PHE A 81 -4.34 7.44 2.92
N ASN A 82 -4.30 8.23 4.01
CA ASN A 82 -5.47 8.95 4.51
C ASN A 82 -5.93 10.02 3.51
N ASN A 83 -5.02 10.76 2.89
CA ASN A 83 -5.33 11.70 1.82
C ASN A 83 -5.92 11.00 0.60
N PHE A 84 -5.36 9.85 0.22
CA PHE A 84 -5.88 9.01 -0.86
C PHE A 84 -7.32 8.55 -0.59
N TYR A 85 -7.59 8.01 0.60
CA TYR A 85 -8.94 7.57 0.96
C TYR A 85 -9.93 8.74 1.09
N THR A 86 -9.47 9.90 1.54
CA THR A 86 -10.27 11.12 1.56
C THR A 86 -10.60 11.57 0.14
N CYS A 87 -9.63 11.48 -0.79
CA CYS A 87 -9.82 11.78 -2.20
C CYS A 87 -10.86 10.85 -2.86
N LEU A 88 -10.81 9.56 -2.56
CA LEU A 88 -11.79 8.58 -3.06
C LEU A 88 -13.19 8.74 -2.43
N GLY A 89 -13.28 9.33 -1.24
CA GLY A 89 -14.53 9.56 -0.52
C GLY A 89 -15.39 8.31 -0.39
N SER A 90 -16.69 8.42 -0.69
CA SER A 90 -17.63 7.30 -0.65
C SER A 90 -17.36 6.21 -1.70
N ALA A 91 -16.59 6.50 -2.75
CA ALA A 91 -16.21 5.51 -3.77
C ALA A 91 -15.02 4.63 -3.34
N ARG A 92 -14.42 4.89 -2.17
CA ARG A 92 -13.26 4.15 -1.64
C ARG A 92 -13.40 2.63 -1.77
N GLN A 93 -14.50 2.07 -1.27
CA GLN A 93 -14.69 0.62 -1.25
C GLN A 93 -14.78 0.04 -2.66
N ASP A 94 -15.36 0.77 -3.61
CA ASP A 94 -15.44 0.32 -4.99
C ASP A 94 -14.07 0.43 -5.68
N CYS A 95 -13.38 1.55 -5.48
CA CYS A 95 -12.10 1.83 -6.13
C CYS A 95 -10.94 0.92 -5.70
N THR A 96 -10.99 0.32 -4.51
CA THR A 96 -9.90 -0.51 -3.97
C THR A 96 -10.25 -1.99 -3.90
N ASN A 97 -11.31 -2.44 -4.60
CA ASN A 97 -11.69 -3.85 -4.63
C ASN A 97 -11.19 -4.58 -5.88
N VAL A 98 -11.02 -5.89 -5.76
CA VAL A 98 -10.52 -6.76 -6.84
C VAL A 98 -11.40 -6.67 -8.09
N GLY A 99 -12.72 -6.67 -7.92
CA GLY A 99 -13.68 -6.67 -9.03
C GLY A 99 -13.60 -5.41 -9.90
N TYR A 100 -13.32 -4.25 -9.31
CA TYR A 100 -13.14 -3.01 -10.04
C TYR A 100 -11.88 -3.05 -10.90
N HIS A 101 -10.75 -3.49 -10.34
CA HIS A 101 -9.49 -3.65 -11.08
C HIS A 101 -9.63 -4.65 -12.25
N MET A 102 -10.35 -5.75 -12.05
CA MET A 102 -10.65 -6.70 -13.13
C MET A 102 -11.52 -6.07 -14.23
N LYS A 103 -12.50 -5.23 -13.87
CA LYS A 103 -13.33 -4.49 -14.86
C LYS A 103 -12.51 -3.50 -15.69
N LEU A 104 -11.39 -3.00 -15.15
CA LEU A 104 -10.43 -2.17 -15.88
C LEU A 104 -9.49 -3.00 -16.79
N GLY A 105 -9.64 -4.31 -16.84
CA GLY A 105 -8.86 -5.21 -17.71
C GLY A 105 -7.59 -5.76 -17.08
N MET A 106 -7.35 -5.55 -15.78
CA MET A 106 -6.22 -6.15 -15.08
C MET A 106 -6.41 -7.67 -14.93
N SER A 107 -5.31 -8.41 -14.88
CA SER A 107 -5.36 -9.84 -14.56
C SER A 107 -5.93 -10.04 -13.13
N LEU A 108 -6.44 -11.25 -12.85
CA LEU A 108 -6.89 -11.59 -11.49
C LEU A 108 -5.74 -11.42 -10.48
N GLY A 109 -4.53 -11.88 -10.84
CA GLY A 109 -3.35 -11.76 -9.97
C GLY A 109 -3.03 -10.30 -9.63
N ASP A 110 -2.97 -9.42 -10.63
CA ASP A 110 -2.65 -8.01 -10.42
C ASP A 110 -3.75 -7.29 -9.65
N SER A 111 -5.02 -7.62 -9.93
CA SER A 111 -6.17 -7.07 -9.23
C SER A 111 -6.16 -7.44 -7.74
N VAL A 112 -5.78 -8.68 -7.44
CA VAL A 112 -5.60 -9.17 -6.07
C VAL A 112 -4.42 -8.48 -5.39
N ASN A 113 -3.30 -8.33 -6.07
CA ASN A 113 -2.11 -7.65 -5.53
C ASN A 113 -2.40 -6.19 -5.19
N ALA A 114 -3.08 -5.45 -6.07
CA ALA A 114 -3.47 -4.06 -5.85
C ALA A 114 -4.44 -3.94 -4.66
N ALA A 115 -5.52 -4.73 -4.63
CA ALA A 115 -6.47 -4.71 -3.52
C ALA A 115 -5.81 -5.10 -2.19
N SER A 116 -4.93 -6.10 -2.20
CA SER A 116 -4.18 -6.56 -1.02
C SER A 116 -3.31 -5.43 -0.46
N MET A 117 -2.58 -4.73 -1.33
CA MET A 117 -1.75 -3.58 -0.96
C MET A 117 -2.57 -2.50 -0.24
N TYR A 118 -3.72 -2.11 -0.81
CA TYR A 118 -4.60 -1.14 -0.16
C TYR A 118 -5.06 -1.61 1.23
N ARG A 119 -5.40 -2.88 1.40
CA ARG A 119 -5.81 -3.40 2.71
C ARG A 119 -4.69 -3.44 3.73
N GLN A 120 -3.48 -3.83 3.33
CA GLN A 120 -2.32 -3.91 4.22
C GLN A 120 -1.94 -2.53 4.76
N PHE A 121 -1.78 -1.55 3.88
CA PHE A 121 -1.46 -0.19 4.31
C PHE A 121 -2.62 0.48 5.04
N GLY A 122 -3.87 0.21 4.64
CA GLY A 122 -5.04 0.64 5.38
C GLY A 122 -5.10 0.07 6.81
N PHE A 123 -4.60 -1.15 7.03
CA PHE A 123 -4.50 -1.75 8.35
C PHE A 123 -3.36 -1.14 9.17
N ALA A 124 -2.16 -1.04 8.60
CA ALA A 124 -1.00 -0.42 9.26
C ALA A 124 -1.31 1.02 9.73
N CYS A 125 -2.16 1.74 8.99
CA CYS A 125 -2.55 3.11 9.29
C CYS A 125 -3.85 3.25 10.09
N GLY A 126 -4.48 2.13 10.41
CA GLY A 126 -5.69 2.06 11.23
C GLY A 126 -5.43 1.23 12.47
N ALA A 127 -6.04 0.04 12.53
CA ALA A 127 -5.96 -0.83 13.70
C ALA A 127 -4.53 -1.23 14.10
N GLY A 128 -3.59 -1.29 13.14
CA GLY A 128 -2.19 -1.63 13.39
C GLY A 128 -1.29 -0.45 13.77
N LEU A 129 -1.77 0.79 13.75
CA LEU A 129 -0.91 1.97 13.87
C LEU A 129 -0.11 2.01 15.16
N ASP A 130 -0.79 1.86 16.31
CA ASP A 130 -0.15 1.92 17.63
C ASP A 130 0.92 0.85 17.77
N ALA A 131 0.63 -0.36 17.29
CA ALA A 131 1.57 -1.47 17.33
C ALA A 131 2.80 -1.22 16.44
N PHE A 132 2.58 -0.71 15.23
CA PHE A 132 3.68 -0.42 14.32
C PHE A 132 4.56 0.71 14.86
N ALA A 133 3.96 1.73 15.47
CA ALA A 133 4.67 2.87 16.07
C ALA A 133 5.43 2.47 17.35
N ASN A 134 4.84 1.64 18.22
CA ASN A 134 5.46 1.22 19.48
C ASN A 134 6.56 0.16 19.29
N ASN A 135 6.57 -0.55 18.17
CA ASN A 135 7.57 -1.56 17.83
C ASN A 135 8.51 -1.09 16.72
N ASP A 136 8.82 0.20 16.69
CA ASP A 136 9.53 0.89 15.61
C ASP A 136 10.81 0.18 15.14
N ALA A 137 11.67 -0.21 16.09
CA ALA A 137 12.94 -0.88 15.79
C ALA A 137 12.75 -2.21 15.05
N CYS A 138 11.62 -2.88 15.31
CA CYS A 138 11.24 -4.11 14.67
C CYS A 138 10.56 -3.87 13.33
N MET A 139 9.61 -2.94 13.26
CA MET A 139 8.91 -2.66 12.00
C MET A 139 9.81 -2.01 10.94
N SER A 140 10.87 -1.31 11.37
CA SER A 140 11.85 -0.67 10.48
C SER A 140 12.98 -1.59 10.02
N ALA A 141 13.05 -2.83 10.55
CA ALA A 141 14.06 -3.79 10.14
C ALA A 141 13.79 -4.30 8.71
N ARG A 142 14.54 -3.75 7.75
CA ARG A 142 14.47 -3.98 6.28
C ARG A 142 14.32 -5.43 5.80
N ASN A 143 14.66 -6.42 6.61
CA ASN A 143 14.63 -7.85 6.23
C ASN A 143 13.24 -8.51 6.36
N LEU A 144 12.21 -7.78 6.80
CA LEU A 144 10.87 -8.34 7.03
C LEU A 144 10.04 -8.52 5.75
N VAL A 145 10.39 -7.79 4.68
CA VAL A 145 9.55 -7.60 3.49
C VAL A 145 10.12 -8.28 2.25
N TYR A 146 11.43 -8.50 2.16
CA TYR A 146 12.07 -8.91 0.90
C TYR A 146 11.89 -10.39 0.52
N ASN A 147 11.35 -11.25 1.41
CA ASN A 147 11.45 -12.71 1.27
C ASN A 147 10.13 -13.51 1.39
N TYR A 148 8.98 -12.90 1.11
CA TYR A 148 7.67 -13.58 1.31
C TYR A 148 7.15 -14.32 0.07
N ARG A 149 7.56 -13.92 -1.14
CA ARG A 149 6.99 -14.43 -2.41
C ARG A 149 7.63 -15.71 -2.91
N GLU A 150 8.92 -15.91 -2.64
CA GLU A 150 9.64 -17.09 -3.12
C GLU A 150 9.49 -18.32 -2.18
N HIS A 151 8.93 -18.13 -0.97
CA HIS A 151 8.97 -19.17 0.05
C HIS A 151 7.63 -19.76 0.48
N CYS A 152 6.48 -19.12 0.18
CA CYS A 152 5.21 -19.49 0.82
C CYS A 152 4.09 -19.61 -0.23
N SER A 153 3.75 -20.83 -0.66
CA SER A 153 2.72 -21.12 -1.68
C SER A 153 1.29 -21.25 -1.12
N HIS A 154 1.15 -21.42 0.20
CA HIS A 154 -0.14 -21.57 0.88
C HIS A 154 -0.38 -20.44 1.90
N PHE A 155 -1.63 -20.02 2.07
CA PHE A 155 -2.03 -18.88 2.92
C PHE A 155 -1.64 -18.99 4.39
N SER A 156 -1.78 -20.17 5.00
CA SER A 156 -1.35 -20.41 6.39
C SER A 156 0.17 -20.26 6.54
N GLN A 157 0.93 -20.65 5.50
CA GLN A 157 2.36 -20.44 5.43
C GLN A 157 2.66 -18.96 5.20
N TYR A 158 1.93 -18.29 4.32
CA TYR A 158 2.10 -16.86 4.02
C TYR A 158 1.99 -15.98 5.28
N ILE A 159 0.93 -16.12 6.08
CA ILE A 159 0.79 -15.35 7.33
C ILE A 159 1.80 -15.79 8.40
N GLY A 160 2.18 -17.07 8.41
CA GLY A 160 3.22 -17.60 9.28
C GLY A 160 4.63 -17.10 8.93
N CYS A 161 4.91 -16.84 7.66
CA CYS A 161 6.19 -16.29 7.19
C CYS A 161 6.41 -14.88 7.76
N TYR A 162 5.35 -14.06 7.83
CA TYR A 162 5.43 -12.76 8.52
C TYR A 162 5.70 -12.94 10.01
N GLN A 163 4.96 -13.82 10.68
CA GLN A 163 5.13 -14.08 12.11
C GLN A 163 6.55 -14.55 12.47
N LEU A 164 7.10 -15.49 11.69
CA LEU A 164 8.42 -16.05 11.94
C LEU A 164 9.53 -15.04 11.73
N THR A 165 9.41 -14.13 10.76
CA THR A 165 10.46 -13.13 10.54
C THR A 165 10.60 -12.17 11.71
N PHE A 166 9.49 -11.71 12.29
CA PHE A 166 9.52 -10.92 13.53
C PHE A 166 10.06 -11.72 14.72
N LYS A 167 9.64 -12.98 14.89
CA LYS A 167 10.14 -13.85 15.97
C LYS A 167 11.65 -14.07 15.87
N ASN A 168 12.16 -14.35 14.66
CA ASN A 168 13.58 -14.59 14.40
C ASN A 168 14.46 -13.34 14.60
N GLN A 169 13.86 -12.15 14.61
CA GLN A 169 14.53 -10.88 14.91
C GLN A 169 14.41 -10.46 16.38
N ASN A 170 13.93 -11.35 17.27
CA ASN A 170 13.69 -11.07 18.68
C ASN A 170 12.75 -9.88 18.94
N CYS A 171 11.77 -9.68 18.06
CA CYS A 171 10.81 -8.57 18.15
C CYS A 171 9.65 -8.79 19.13
N GLY A 172 9.65 -9.93 19.83
CA GLY A 172 8.59 -10.30 20.75
C GLY A 172 7.31 -10.76 20.07
N ASP A 173 6.39 -11.25 20.89
CA ASP A 173 5.15 -11.87 20.44
C ASP A 173 4.16 -10.86 19.85
N GLU A 174 4.16 -9.63 20.37
CA GLU A 174 3.27 -8.57 19.91
C GLU A 174 3.60 -8.15 18.48
N ALA A 175 4.84 -7.74 18.19
CA ALA A 175 5.25 -7.37 16.83
C ALA A 175 5.05 -8.54 15.84
N SER A 176 5.31 -9.78 16.28
CA SER A 176 5.08 -10.99 15.48
C SER A 176 3.61 -11.19 15.13
N TRP A 177 2.71 -10.95 16.09
CA TRP A 177 1.28 -11.04 15.86
C TRP A 177 0.79 -9.94 14.90
N TRP A 178 1.24 -8.70 15.09
CA TRP A 178 0.86 -7.59 14.22
C TRP A 178 1.39 -7.72 12.80
N GLY A 179 2.61 -8.25 12.63
CA GLY A 179 3.15 -8.62 11.31
C GLY A 179 2.30 -9.67 10.61
N CYS A 180 1.86 -10.70 11.33
CA CYS A 180 0.93 -11.69 10.80
C CYS A 180 -0.40 -11.06 10.38
N GLU A 181 -0.97 -10.19 11.22
CA GLU A 181 -2.25 -9.54 10.92
C GLU A 181 -2.16 -8.63 9.70
N TYR A 182 -1.06 -7.91 9.54
CA TYR A 182 -0.77 -7.14 8.34
C TYR A 182 -0.85 -8.03 7.08
N ALA A 183 -0.15 -9.16 7.06
CA ALA A 183 -0.22 -10.12 5.95
C ALA A 183 -1.65 -10.64 5.74
N ARG A 184 -2.34 -10.99 6.83
CA ARG A 184 -3.69 -11.54 6.81
C ARG A 184 -4.71 -10.56 6.22
N GLN A 185 -4.62 -9.26 6.52
CA GLN A 185 -5.51 -8.25 5.95
C GLN A 185 -5.35 -8.14 4.43
N GLY A 186 -4.11 -8.24 3.92
CA GLY A 186 -3.87 -8.29 2.49
C GLY A 186 -4.52 -9.50 1.82
N SER A 187 -4.36 -10.68 2.40
CA SER A 187 -4.86 -11.92 1.81
C SER A 187 -6.38 -12.14 1.98
N ARG A 188 -7.04 -11.42 2.90
CA ARG A 188 -8.50 -11.38 3.04
C ARG A 188 -9.25 -10.84 1.82
N VAL A 189 -8.55 -10.29 0.81
CA VAL A 189 -9.18 -9.88 -0.46
C VAL A 189 -9.72 -11.07 -1.26
N ILE A 190 -9.11 -12.24 -1.11
CA ILE A 190 -9.52 -13.49 -1.80
C ILE A 190 -9.94 -14.58 -0.81
N MET A 191 -9.43 -14.54 0.42
CA MET A 191 -9.62 -15.59 1.42
C MET A 191 -10.44 -15.09 2.61
N HIS A 192 -11.60 -14.50 2.31
CA HIS A 192 -12.50 -13.96 3.33
C HIS A 192 -13.08 -15.04 4.26
N ASP A 193 -13.33 -16.24 3.73
CA ASP A 193 -13.90 -17.38 4.46
C ASP A 193 -12.87 -18.21 5.22
N CYS A 194 -11.58 -17.91 5.08
CA CYS A 194 -10.53 -18.72 5.69
C CYS A 194 -10.32 -18.34 7.15
N SER A 195 -10.39 -19.35 8.03
CA SER A 195 -10.35 -19.20 9.49
C SER A 195 -8.94 -19.12 10.08
N SER A 196 -7.88 -19.02 9.27
CA SER A 196 -6.51 -18.96 9.81
C SER A 196 -6.34 -17.68 10.62
N GLN A 197 -6.08 -17.85 11.91
CA GLN A 197 -5.84 -16.76 12.85
C GLN A 197 -4.34 -16.55 13.03
N CYS A 198 -3.96 -15.31 13.33
CA CYS A 198 -2.64 -15.02 13.85
C CYS A 198 -2.61 -15.46 15.32
N PHE A 199 -1.71 -16.38 15.64
CA PHE A 199 -1.52 -16.88 16.99
C PHE A 199 -0.20 -16.36 17.53
N VAL A 200 -0.05 -16.29 18.85
CA VAL A 200 1.27 -16.17 19.45
C VAL A 200 1.92 -17.55 19.38
N ALA A 201 3.03 -17.69 18.65
CA ALA A 201 3.70 -18.98 18.52
C ALA A 201 4.35 -19.34 19.87
N PRO A 202 4.05 -20.51 20.48
CA PRO A 202 4.65 -20.89 21.73
C PRO A 202 6.19 -20.89 21.64
N ASN A 203 6.83 -20.53 22.75
CA ASN A 203 8.28 -20.46 22.89
C ASN A 203 8.97 -21.76 22.50
#